data_AF-A0A7Z0J9C6-F1
#
_entry.id   AF-A0A7Z0J9C6-F1
#
_cell.length_a   1.000
_cell.length_b   1.000
_cell.length_c   1.000
_cell.angle_alpha   90.00
_cell.angle_beta   90.00
_cell.angle_gamma   90.00
#
_symmetry.space_group_name_H-M   'P 1'
#
loop_
_entity.id
_entity.type
_entity.pdbx_description
1 polymer ?
#
loop_
_entity_poly.entity_id
_entity_poly.type
_entity_poly.pdbx_seq_one_letter_code
_entity_poly.pdbx_strand_id
1 'polypeptide(L)'
;MVSPSEPPASGSVGRRRKSSEPDATAAVEDDGRSRRAGGRRRAGGRRKQEARRARPLLLTLVGVLVVALIGVGVVFYLRSGSDEGGSAPVQARPAAYQIVDSGDMNTVLASREDDSRVLNESELFERNNAEISSQSLEFTLRDSALTEDCSAAVWGQDVQDALAAADCVQAGRATYVSDTYFGVAAVFNLGDVEGSRAVAAAMAEPEDAAPAEDGGEDAEAAPTTGFVVPPSGEDPFNRLGEGYSAADAIISGHYLVVVWVQPTGSESVDERVSLSSPLVALANFRDPLYRRMVNLREDEGTEGTDGTTEGTGTTDGTGTTEGTVPDGTTDGTGTTDGTGTTDGTGTTGGTGTTGTE
;
A
#
# COMPACT_ATOMS: atom_id res chain seq x y z
N MET A 1 -50.35 -26.85 6.87
CA MET A 1 -49.85 -28.15 7.40
C MET A 1 -48.93 -27.83 8.56
N VAL A 2 -48.89 -28.66 9.61
CA VAL A 2 -48.11 -28.40 10.83
C VAL A 2 -46.88 -29.31 10.85
N SER A 3 -45.72 -28.74 11.18
CA SER A 3 -44.50 -29.47 11.57
C SER A 3 -43.90 -28.81 12.83
N PRO A 4 -43.24 -29.56 13.74
CA PRO A 4 -43.00 -29.12 15.12
C PRO A 4 -41.52 -28.82 15.45
N SER A 5 -41.28 -28.40 16.69
CA SER A 5 -40.02 -27.79 17.18
C SER A 5 -39.00 -28.76 17.84
N GLU A 6 -37.76 -28.27 17.91
CA GLU A 6 -36.74 -28.42 18.99
C GLU A 6 -35.85 -29.70 19.15
N PRO A 7 -34.65 -29.58 19.80
CA PRO A 7 -33.49 -30.48 19.65
C PRO A 7 -33.14 -31.20 20.99
N PRO A 8 -32.05 -31.00 21.79
CA PRO A 8 -30.71 -30.34 21.69
C PRO A 8 -29.50 -31.32 21.83
N ALA A 9 -28.24 -30.84 21.90
CA ALA A 9 -27.31 -31.08 23.05
C ALA A 9 -25.77 -30.88 22.80
N SER A 10 -25.10 -30.31 23.81
CA SER A 10 -23.74 -30.63 24.33
C SER A 10 -22.46 -30.54 23.46
N GLY A 11 -21.86 -29.34 23.43
CA GLY A 11 -20.61 -28.95 24.12
C GLY A 11 -19.38 -29.88 24.25
N SER A 12 -18.18 -29.28 24.25
CA SER A 12 -16.92 -29.87 24.76
C SER A 12 -16.02 -28.83 25.44
N VAL A 13 -15.08 -29.25 26.30
CA VAL A 13 -14.28 -28.38 27.19
C VAL A 13 -12.80 -28.72 27.15
N GLY A 14 -11.95 -27.71 27.00
CA GLY A 14 -10.50 -27.75 27.27
C GLY A 14 -9.62 -27.28 26.10
N ARG A 15 -8.33 -26.97 26.30
CA ARG A 15 -7.53 -27.08 27.54
C ARG A 15 -6.56 -25.91 27.71
N ARG A 16 -6.51 -25.35 28.92
CA ARG A 16 -5.47 -24.45 29.40
C ARG A 16 -4.12 -25.19 29.52
N ARG A 17 -3.07 -24.68 28.88
CA ARG A 17 -1.66 -24.96 29.23
C ARG A 17 -0.86 -23.65 29.27
N LYS A 18 0.32 -23.68 29.89
CA LYS A 18 1.07 -22.52 30.40
C LYS A 18 2.58 -22.79 30.28
N SER A 19 3.35 -21.71 30.21
CA SER A 19 4.82 -21.65 30.26
C SER A 19 5.52 -22.05 28.94
N SER A 20 6.70 -21.52 28.61
CA SER A 20 7.65 -20.75 29.45
C SER A 20 8.40 -19.66 28.67
N GLU A 21 8.58 -18.48 29.27
CA GLU A 21 9.81 -17.69 29.10
C GLU A 21 10.97 -18.34 29.88
N PRO A 22 12.22 -17.99 29.53
CA PRO A 22 13.03 -17.33 30.56
C PRO A 22 13.89 -16.16 30.03
N ASP A 23 13.98 -15.11 30.83
CA ASP A 23 15.03 -14.08 30.76
C ASP A 23 15.61 -13.89 32.19
N ALA A 24 16.44 -12.86 32.40
CA ALA A 24 17.18 -12.50 33.61
C ALA A 24 18.48 -13.30 33.85
N THR A 25 19.52 -12.75 33.25
CA THR A 25 20.89 -12.66 33.79
C THR A 25 20.96 -12.56 35.32
N ALA A 26 21.96 -13.23 35.91
CA ALA A 26 22.46 -12.91 37.25
C ALA A 26 23.97 -13.15 37.32
N ALA A 27 24.75 -12.10 37.59
CA ALA A 27 26.18 -12.20 37.87
C ALA A 27 26.41 -11.92 39.36
N VAL A 28 27.15 -12.81 40.04
CA VAL A 28 27.64 -12.62 41.42
C VAL A 28 29.06 -13.18 41.50
N GLU A 29 29.94 -12.46 42.19
CA GLU A 29 31.35 -12.79 42.41
C GLU A 29 31.53 -13.74 43.60
N ASP A 30 32.63 -14.51 43.64
CA ASP A 30 33.24 -14.98 44.90
C ASP A 30 34.76 -15.14 44.78
N ASP A 31 35.46 -15.01 45.92
CA ASP A 31 36.92 -14.89 46.06
C ASP A 31 37.59 -16.26 46.35
N GLY A 32 38.86 -16.45 45.96
CA GLY A 32 39.39 -17.82 45.74
C GLY A 32 40.92 -18.02 45.82
N ARG A 33 41.58 -17.55 46.87
CA ARG A 33 43.06 -17.56 46.97
C ARG A 33 43.74 -18.94 47.17
N SER A 34 44.59 -19.29 46.19
CA SER A 34 46.04 -19.60 46.35
C SER A 34 46.59 -21.06 46.35
N ARG A 35 47.83 -21.16 45.82
CA ARG A 35 48.89 -22.18 46.05
C ARG A 35 48.60 -23.58 45.47
N ARG A 36 49.56 -24.35 44.93
CA ARG A 36 51.02 -24.45 45.18
C ARG A 36 51.76 -25.07 43.97
N ALA A 37 53.10 -25.11 44.03
CA ALA A 37 54.11 -25.84 43.22
C ALA A 37 53.65 -26.80 42.07
N GLY A 38 54.28 -26.88 40.90
CA GLY A 38 55.59 -26.37 40.45
C GLY A 38 56.64 -27.48 40.26
N GLY A 39 57.13 -27.71 39.03
CA GLY A 39 58.18 -28.73 38.81
C GLY A 39 58.64 -29.03 37.37
N ARG A 40 59.95 -28.80 37.15
CA ARG A 40 60.88 -29.57 36.29
C ARG A 40 60.71 -29.54 34.75
N ARG A 41 61.61 -28.76 34.15
CA ARG A 41 62.12 -28.89 32.76
C ARG A 41 62.48 -30.35 32.41
N ARG A 42 62.23 -30.75 31.16
CA ARG A 42 63.16 -31.58 30.35
C ARG A 42 63.16 -31.09 28.91
N ALA A 43 64.27 -31.27 28.22
CA ALA A 43 64.48 -30.83 26.84
C ALA A 43 65.19 -31.93 26.02
N GLY A 44 65.01 -31.91 24.70
CA GLY A 44 65.76 -32.74 23.74
C GLY A 44 65.08 -34.05 23.33
N GLY A 45 64.88 -34.22 22.02
CA GLY A 45 64.36 -35.44 21.40
C GLY A 45 64.21 -35.24 19.89
N ARG A 46 65.14 -35.77 19.09
CA ARG A 46 65.18 -35.60 17.61
C ARG A 46 64.58 -36.83 16.90
N ARG A 47 64.03 -36.60 15.70
CA ARG A 47 63.54 -37.59 14.69
C ARG A 47 62.21 -38.26 15.11
N LYS A 48 61.39 -38.77 14.19
CA LYS A 48 61.60 -39.18 12.78
C LYS A 48 60.41 -38.75 11.89
N GLN A 49 60.60 -38.72 10.57
CA GLN A 49 59.52 -38.52 9.58
C GLN A 49 58.64 -39.77 9.44
N GLU A 50 57.34 -39.57 9.17
CA GLU A 50 56.48 -40.30 8.23
C GLU A 50 55.07 -39.66 8.31
N ALA A 51 54.15 -39.66 7.34
CA ALA A 51 54.18 -39.51 5.89
C ALA A 51 52.72 -39.73 5.39
N ARG A 52 52.05 -38.68 4.88
CA ARG A 52 50.90 -38.73 3.95
C ARG A 52 49.65 -39.60 4.34
N ARG A 53 48.53 -38.95 4.70
CA ARG A 53 47.16 -39.23 4.18
C ARG A 53 46.11 -38.22 4.69
N ALA A 54 45.92 -37.11 3.98
CA ALA A 54 44.90 -36.10 4.28
C ALA A 54 44.42 -35.31 3.03
N ARG A 55 44.46 -35.93 1.84
CA ARG A 55 44.08 -35.29 0.57
C ARG A 55 42.77 -35.72 -0.11
N PRO A 56 42.17 -36.92 0.09
CA PRO A 56 40.96 -37.27 -0.66
C PRO A 56 39.71 -36.51 -0.16
N LEU A 57 39.57 -36.33 1.16
CA LEU A 57 38.36 -35.81 1.78
C LEU A 57 38.10 -34.32 1.47
N LEU A 58 39.17 -33.53 1.33
CA LEU A 58 39.09 -32.12 0.95
C LEU A 58 38.71 -31.94 -0.53
N LEU A 59 39.19 -32.84 -1.42
CA LEU A 59 38.78 -32.85 -2.82
C LEU A 59 37.31 -33.24 -3.00
N THR A 60 36.80 -34.20 -2.22
CA THR A 60 35.37 -34.54 -2.26
C THR A 60 34.49 -33.40 -1.76
N LEU A 61 34.91 -32.66 -0.72
CA LEU A 61 34.12 -31.54 -0.19
C LEU A 61 34.11 -30.34 -1.15
N VAL A 62 35.24 -30.01 -1.78
CA VAL A 62 35.30 -29.01 -2.87
C VAL A 62 34.48 -29.47 -4.09
N GLY A 63 34.53 -30.75 -4.45
CA GLY A 63 33.72 -31.31 -5.53
C GLY A 63 32.21 -31.16 -5.30
N VAL A 64 31.73 -31.47 -4.09
CA VAL A 64 30.32 -31.27 -3.71
C VAL A 64 29.96 -29.77 -3.70
N LEU A 65 30.84 -28.89 -3.20
CA LEU A 65 30.60 -27.44 -3.23
C LEU A 65 30.49 -26.91 -4.67
N VAL A 66 31.38 -27.32 -5.58
CA VAL A 66 31.34 -26.92 -6.99
C VAL A 66 30.09 -27.47 -7.69
N VAL A 67 29.70 -28.72 -7.44
CA VAL A 67 28.45 -29.27 -7.99
C VAL A 67 27.21 -28.58 -7.40
N ALA A 68 27.24 -28.17 -6.13
CA ALA A 68 26.16 -27.39 -5.52
C ALA A 68 26.07 -25.97 -6.11
N LEU A 69 27.20 -25.29 -6.32
CA LEU A 69 27.26 -23.97 -6.95
C LEU A 69 26.86 -24.02 -8.43
N ILE A 70 27.24 -25.07 -9.17
CA ILE A 70 26.74 -25.31 -10.53
C ILE A 70 25.24 -25.65 -10.50
N GLY A 71 24.76 -26.41 -9.51
CA GLY A 71 23.34 -26.71 -9.35
C GLY A 71 22.50 -25.45 -9.09
N VAL A 72 22.94 -24.59 -8.16
CA VAL A 72 22.32 -23.28 -7.89
C VAL A 72 22.42 -22.38 -9.13
N GLY A 73 23.58 -22.32 -9.79
CA GLY A 73 23.77 -21.54 -11.01
C GLY A 73 22.89 -22.01 -12.18
N VAL A 74 22.67 -23.32 -12.33
CA VAL A 74 21.77 -23.90 -13.34
C VAL A 74 20.30 -23.69 -12.98
N VAL A 75 19.92 -23.79 -11.70
CA VAL A 75 18.55 -23.44 -11.25
C VAL A 75 18.27 -21.95 -11.46
N PHE A 76 19.23 -21.08 -11.17
CA PHE A 76 19.12 -19.65 -11.44
C PHE A 76 19.06 -19.37 -12.95
N TYR A 77 19.97 -19.94 -13.74
CA TYR A 77 20.00 -19.77 -15.20
C TYR A 77 18.75 -20.31 -15.90
N LEU A 78 18.17 -21.43 -15.45
CA LEU A 78 16.90 -21.94 -16.00
C LEU A 78 15.69 -21.12 -15.53
N ARG A 79 15.73 -20.56 -14.32
CA ARG A 79 14.70 -19.64 -13.82
C ARG A 79 14.76 -18.26 -14.48
N SER A 80 15.93 -17.81 -14.91
CA SER A 80 16.14 -16.58 -15.70
C SER A 80 16.17 -16.81 -17.22
N GLY A 81 15.97 -18.05 -17.67
CA GLY A 81 16.14 -18.47 -19.07
C GLY A 81 14.91 -19.15 -19.65
N SER A 82 13.73 -18.86 -19.10
CA SER A 82 12.43 -19.43 -19.52
C SER A 82 11.45 -18.40 -20.10
N ASP A 83 11.82 -17.11 -20.13
CA ASP A 83 10.95 -16.00 -20.57
C ASP A 83 11.36 -15.47 -21.96
N GLU A 84 11.33 -16.35 -22.97
CA GLU A 84 11.44 -15.96 -24.39
C GLU A 84 10.19 -15.17 -24.84
N GLY A 85 10.09 -13.90 -24.44
CA GLY A 85 9.00 -13.01 -24.84
C GLY A 85 8.88 -11.71 -24.04
N GLY A 86 9.50 -11.60 -22.87
CA GLY A 86 9.46 -10.38 -22.07
C GLY A 86 10.32 -9.26 -22.65
N SER A 87 9.69 -8.21 -23.20
CA SER A 87 10.34 -6.90 -23.31
C SER A 87 10.79 -6.43 -21.91
N ALA A 88 11.95 -5.80 -21.82
CA ALA A 88 12.37 -5.16 -20.57
C ALA A 88 11.30 -4.13 -20.13
N PRO A 89 10.99 -4.02 -18.82
CA PRO A 89 9.98 -3.09 -18.34
C PRO A 89 10.35 -1.67 -18.75
N VAL A 90 9.38 -0.95 -19.30
CA VAL A 90 9.58 0.41 -19.82
C VAL A 90 9.99 1.32 -18.67
N GLN A 91 11.19 1.89 -18.74
CA GLN A 91 11.72 2.85 -17.74
C GLN A 91 11.14 4.25 -17.98
N ALA A 92 9.81 4.31 -18.03
CA ALA A 92 9.05 5.51 -18.32
C ALA A 92 8.70 6.29 -17.04
N ARG A 93 8.44 7.58 -17.23
CA ARG A 93 8.08 8.55 -16.18
C ARG A 93 6.98 9.48 -16.68
N PRO A 94 6.17 10.07 -15.78
CA PRO A 94 5.24 11.13 -16.15
C PRO A 94 6.01 12.39 -16.61
N ALA A 95 5.44 13.13 -17.56
CA ALA A 95 5.93 14.44 -17.98
C ALA A 95 5.56 15.58 -16.99
N ALA A 96 4.72 15.30 -16.00
CA ALA A 96 4.44 16.16 -14.84
C ALA A 96 4.13 15.31 -13.60
N TYR A 97 4.80 15.58 -12.48
CA TYR A 97 4.61 14.86 -11.21
C TYR A 97 4.22 15.82 -10.09
N GLN A 98 3.28 15.42 -9.23
CA GLN A 98 2.87 16.17 -8.05
C GLN A 98 2.74 15.26 -6.82
N ILE A 99 3.01 15.81 -5.63
CA ILE A 99 2.81 15.14 -4.34
C ILE A 99 1.64 15.80 -3.63
N VAL A 100 0.69 14.98 -3.15
CA VAL A 100 -0.58 15.41 -2.53
C VAL A 100 -0.66 14.82 -1.13
N ASP A 101 -0.76 15.67 -0.11
CA ASP A 101 -0.93 15.25 1.29
C ASP A 101 -2.42 15.18 1.65
N SER A 102 -2.94 14.00 2.01
CA SER A 102 -4.38 13.80 2.30
C SER A 102 -4.80 14.15 3.73
N GLY A 103 -3.99 14.86 4.52
CA GLY A 103 -4.38 15.51 5.78
C GLY A 103 -5.08 14.58 6.79
N ASP A 104 -6.42 14.60 6.81
CA ASP A 104 -7.26 13.78 7.70
C ASP A 104 -7.11 12.26 7.52
N MET A 105 -6.57 11.78 6.39
CA MET A 105 -6.17 10.36 6.26
C MET A 105 -4.84 10.08 6.98
N ASN A 106 -3.95 11.07 7.02
CA ASN A 106 -2.59 10.95 7.56
C ASN A 106 -2.56 10.96 9.10
N THR A 107 -3.70 11.19 9.76
CA THR A 107 -3.85 11.10 11.22
C THR A 107 -4.44 9.78 11.69
N VAL A 108 -5.36 9.16 10.92
CA VAL A 108 -6.04 7.91 11.31
C VAL A 108 -5.39 6.66 10.72
N LEU A 109 -4.74 6.77 9.56
CA LEU A 109 -3.96 5.69 8.96
C LEU A 109 -2.46 5.97 9.13
N ALA A 110 -2.06 6.62 10.23
CA ALA A 110 -0.72 7.19 10.41
C ALA A 110 0.39 6.13 10.31
N SER A 111 0.16 4.93 10.84
CA SER A 111 1.08 3.79 10.80
C SER A 111 0.35 2.46 10.60
N ARG A 112 1.12 1.38 10.35
CA ARG A 112 0.62 0.00 10.44
C ARG A 112 0.31 -0.47 11.87
N GLU A 113 0.68 0.29 12.90
CA GLU A 113 0.23 0.01 14.28
C GLU A 113 -1.24 0.43 14.45
N ASP A 114 -1.64 1.54 13.80
CA ASP A 114 -3.03 2.02 13.77
C ASP A 114 -3.92 1.21 12.81
N ASP A 115 -3.39 0.80 11.65
CA ASP A 115 -4.09 -0.04 10.66
C ASP A 115 -3.28 -1.28 10.26
N SER A 116 -3.27 -2.28 11.14
CA SER A 116 -2.58 -3.57 10.90
C SER A 116 -3.23 -4.48 9.84
N ARG A 117 -4.24 -4.00 9.09
CA ARG A 117 -4.97 -4.79 8.09
C ARG A 117 -4.15 -4.95 6.81
N VAL A 118 -3.75 -6.17 6.48
CA VAL A 118 -3.10 -6.54 5.20
C VAL A 118 -3.97 -6.12 4.00
N LEU A 119 -3.37 -5.62 2.92
CA LEU A 119 -4.06 -5.35 1.65
C LEU A 119 -4.43 -6.65 0.94
N ASN A 120 -5.58 -6.69 0.28
CA ASN A 120 -6.06 -7.86 -0.46
C ASN A 120 -6.70 -7.47 -1.81
N GLU A 121 -6.66 -8.39 -2.76
CA GLU A 121 -7.09 -8.16 -4.15
C GLU A 121 -8.59 -7.82 -4.24
N SER A 122 -9.44 -8.50 -3.45
CA SER A 122 -10.90 -8.26 -3.40
C SER A 122 -11.33 -6.92 -2.80
N GLU A 123 -10.38 -6.20 -2.21
CA GLU A 123 -10.54 -4.86 -1.66
C GLU A 123 -9.94 -3.80 -2.59
N LEU A 124 -8.78 -4.08 -3.21
CA LEU A 124 -8.04 -3.14 -4.06
C LEU A 124 -8.49 -3.10 -5.52
N PHE A 125 -8.95 -4.21 -6.10
CA PHE A 125 -9.16 -4.34 -7.54
C PHE A 125 -10.59 -4.75 -7.91
N GLU A 126 -11.30 -5.44 -7.01
CA GLU A 126 -12.72 -5.79 -7.21
C GLU A 126 -13.67 -4.66 -6.75
N ARG A 127 -14.98 -4.95 -6.75
CA ARG A 127 -16.06 -4.07 -6.26
C ARG A 127 -16.04 -2.74 -7.02
N ASN A 128 -15.79 -1.63 -6.34
CA ASN A 128 -15.78 -0.27 -6.92
C ASN A 128 -14.46 0.07 -7.66
N ASN A 129 -13.46 -0.83 -7.63
CA ASN A 129 -12.17 -0.59 -8.28
C ASN A 129 -12.01 -1.38 -9.60
N ALA A 130 -13.00 -2.21 -9.98
CA ALA A 130 -13.04 -2.83 -11.30
C ALA A 130 -13.50 -1.85 -12.39
N GLU A 131 -14.41 -0.93 -12.04
CA GLU A 131 -14.92 0.16 -12.85
C GLU A 131 -14.90 1.43 -11.99
N ILE A 132 -13.97 2.35 -12.27
CA ILE A 132 -13.79 3.60 -11.52
C ILE A 132 -14.40 4.76 -12.33
N SER A 133 -15.60 5.19 -11.96
CA SER A 133 -16.34 6.27 -12.64
C SER A 133 -16.33 7.57 -11.83
N SER A 134 -16.09 8.70 -12.49
CA SER A 134 -16.11 10.03 -11.89
C SER A 134 -16.45 11.11 -12.93
N GLN A 135 -17.42 11.97 -12.61
CA GLN A 135 -17.98 12.98 -13.51
C GLN A 135 -18.53 12.35 -14.81
N SER A 136 -17.77 12.42 -15.91
CA SER A 136 -18.07 11.82 -17.21
C SER A 136 -16.92 10.96 -17.73
N LEU A 137 -16.05 10.48 -16.84
CA LEU A 137 -14.96 9.55 -17.14
C LEU A 137 -15.24 8.23 -16.42
N GLU A 138 -14.92 7.14 -17.10
CA GLU A 138 -15.06 5.77 -16.60
C GLU A 138 -13.80 5.00 -16.97
N PHE A 139 -13.13 4.45 -15.95
CA PHE A 139 -11.90 3.69 -16.07
C PHE A 139 -12.18 2.22 -15.76
N THR A 140 -12.14 1.36 -16.78
CA THR A 140 -12.23 -0.10 -16.61
C THR A 140 -10.86 -0.69 -16.34
N LEU A 141 -10.77 -1.55 -15.32
CA LEU A 141 -9.59 -2.34 -15.00
C LEU A 141 -9.21 -3.26 -16.18
N ARG A 142 -7.90 -3.41 -16.45
CA ARG A 142 -7.37 -4.34 -17.46
C ARG A 142 -6.48 -5.44 -16.90
N ASP A 143 -5.54 -5.08 -16.03
CA ASP A 143 -4.68 -6.02 -15.33
C ASP A 143 -4.37 -5.52 -13.92
N SER A 144 -4.05 -6.43 -13.00
CA SER A 144 -3.77 -6.11 -11.60
C SER A 144 -2.84 -7.12 -10.95
N ALA A 145 -1.91 -6.65 -10.12
CA ALA A 145 -1.00 -7.49 -9.36
C ALA A 145 -0.83 -6.96 -7.93
N LEU A 146 -0.92 -7.87 -6.95
CA LEU A 146 -0.52 -7.63 -5.56
C LEU A 146 0.74 -8.45 -5.26
N THR A 147 1.78 -7.81 -4.72
CA THR A 147 3.07 -8.45 -4.40
C THR A 147 3.55 -8.04 -3.01
N GLU A 148 4.24 -8.96 -2.32
CA GLU A 148 5.01 -8.67 -1.10
C GLU A 148 6.41 -8.11 -1.43
N ASP A 149 6.92 -8.38 -2.64
CA ASP A 149 8.13 -7.75 -3.17
C ASP A 149 7.79 -6.37 -3.75
N CYS A 150 7.92 -5.32 -2.92
CA CYS A 150 7.73 -3.94 -3.36
C CYS A 150 8.76 -3.48 -4.40
N SER A 151 9.96 -4.09 -4.47
CA SER A 151 10.99 -3.68 -5.42
C SER A 151 10.60 -4.01 -6.87
N ALA A 152 9.82 -5.08 -7.07
CA ALA A 152 9.24 -5.47 -8.36
C ALA A 152 8.06 -4.59 -8.83
N ALA A 153 7.61 -3.63 -8.01
CA ALA A 153 6.56 -2.67 -8.36
C ALA A 153 7.09 -1.35 -8.97
N VAL A 154 8.40 -1.12 -8.88
CA VAL A 154 9.08 0.10 -9.36
C VAL A 154 10.34 -0.26 -10.13
N TRP A 155 10.89 0.71 -10.84
CA TRP A 155 12.25 0.69 -11.37
C TRP A 155 13.06 1.85 -10.78
N GLY A 156 14.39 1.80 -10.88
CA GLY A 156 15.31 2.82 -10.35
C GLY A 156 15.69 2.60 -8.89
N GLN A 157 17.00 2.69 -8.59
CA GLN A 157 17.54 2.27 -7.29
C GLN A 157 17.05 3.14 -6.14
N ASP A 158 16.99 4.48 -6.31
CA ASP A 158 16.65 5.40 -5.24
C ASP A 158 15.22 5.18 -4.70
N VAL A 159 14.28 4.78 -5.57
CA VAL A 159 12.90 4.43 -5.18
C VAL A 159 12.84 3.05 -4.52
N GLN A 160 13.65 2.09 -4.96
CA GLN A 160 13.75 0.78 -4.32
C GLN A 160 14.37 0.88 -2.91
N ASP A 161 15.41 1.70 -2.75
CA ASP A 161 16.05 2.00 -1.47
C ASP A 161 15.10 2.77 -0.55
N ALA A 162 14.32 3.73 -1.08
CA ALA A 162 13.28 4.44 -0.32
C ALA A 162 12.15 3.50 0.15
N LEU A 163 11.68 2.57 -0.70
CA LEU A 163 10.68 1.57 -0.31
C LEU A 163 11.21 0.61 0.77
N ALA A 164 12.49 0.24 0.70
CA ALA A 164 13.13 -0.58 1.73
C ALA A 164 13.30 0.19 3.05
N ALA A 165 13.69 1.48 3.00
CA ALA A 165 13.83 2.34 4.16
C ALA A 165 12.47 2.71 4.81
N ALA A 166 11.38 2.68 4.02
CA ALA A 166 10.01 2.89 4.46
C ALA A 166 9.31 1.59 4.95
N ASP A 167 10.07 0.50 5.18
CA ASP A 167 9.56 -0.83 5.59
C ASP A 167 8.38 -1.32 4.74
N CYS A 168 8.45 -1.17 3.41
CA CYS A 168 7.38 -1.62 2.52
C CYS A 168 7.14 -3.13 2.60
N VAL A 169 5.89 -3.53 2.87
CA VAL A 169 5.48 -4.95 2.99
C VAL A 169 4.57 -5.43 1.87
N GLN A 170 3.91 -4.53 1.15
CA GLN A 170 3.09 -4.88 -0.02
C GLN A 170 3.07 -3.74 -1.04
N ALA A 171 3.03 -4.09 -2.33
CA ALA A 171 2.68 -3.20 -3.41
C ALA A 171 1.52 -3.79 -4.23
N GLY A 172 0.38 -3.10 -4.23
CA GLY A 172 -0.72 -3.35 -5.16
C GLY A 172 -0.59 -2.45 -6.38
N ARG A 173 -0.83 -2.98 -7.59
CA ARG A 173 -0.78 -2.23 -8.84
C ARG A 173 -1.92 -2.65 -9.77
N ALA A 174 -2.44 -1.72 -10.56
CA ALA A 174 -3.52 -1.94 -11.51
C ALA A 174 -3.35 -1.06 -12.76
N THR A 175 -3.77 -1.57 -13.93
CA THR A 175 -3.84 -0.82 -15.19
C THR A 175 -5.29 -0.55 -15.58
N TYR A 176 -5.57 0.65 -16.07
CA TYR A 176 -6.91 1.12 -16.40
C TYR A 176 -6.99 1.75 -17.79
N VAL A 177 -8.14 1.60 -18.45
CA VAL A 177 -8.45 2.30 -19.71
C VAL A 177 -9.82 2.95 -19.69
N SER A 178 -9.96 3.97 -20.53
CA SER A 178 -11.21 4.67 -20.87
C SER A 178 -11.19 4.97 -22.38
N ASP A 179 -12.25 5.57 -22.93
CA ASP A 179 -12.31 5.97 -24.35
C ASP A 179 -11.18 6.93 -24.78
N THR A 180 -10.62 7.71 -23.85
CA THR A 180 -9.71 8.84 -24.16
C THR A 180 -8.41 8.84 -23.36
N TYR A 181 -8.29 8.06 -22.28
CA TYR A 181 -7.11 7.94 -21.44
C TYR A 181 -6.83 6.49 -21.05
N PHE A 182 -5.56 6.19 -20.83
CA PHE A 182 -5.10 5.00 -20.11
C PHE A 182 -4.24 5.42 -18.92
N GLY A 183 -4.09 4.56 -17.92
CA GLY A 183 -3.33 4.89 -16.73
C GLY A 183 -2.99 3.71 -15.83
N VAL A 184 -2.12 3.99 -14.86
CA VAL A 184 -1.67 3.05 -13.83
C VAL A 184 -2.05 3.62 -12.47
N ALA A 185 -2.59 2.76 -11.61
CA ALA A 185 -2.73 3.03 -10.18
C ALA A 185 -1.84 2.07 -9.40
N ALA A 186 -1.14 2.57 -8.39
CA ALA A 186 -0.34 1.78 -7.46
C ALA A 186 -0.66 2.20 -6.02
N VAL A 187 -0.52 1.26 -5.08
CA VAL A 187 -0.59 1.49 -3.65
C VAL A 187 0.51 0.71 -2.94
N PHE A 188 1.30 1.40 -2.14
CA PHE A 188 2.36 0.82 -1.32
C PHE A 188 1.93 0.80 0.15
N ASN A 189 2.14 -0.32 0.84
CA ASN A 189 1.87 -0.50 2.27
C ASN A 189 3.20 -0.36 3.04
N LEU A 190 3.41 0.79 3.68
CA LEU A 190 4.68 1.23 4.28
C LEU A 190 4.60 1.22 5.81
N GLY A 191 5.69 1.54 6.51
CA GLY A 191 5.70 1.68 7.98
C GLY A 191 4.74 2.75 8.49
N ASP A 192 4.92 3.99 8.01
CA ASP A 192 4.23 5.20 8.46
C ASP A 192 4.07 6.25 7.34
N VAL A 193 3.41 7.37 7.64
CA VAL A 193 3.27 8.53 6.73
C VAL A 193 4.62 9.11 6.29
N GLU A 194 5.64 9.03 7.13
CA GLU A 194 6.98 9.55 6.85
C GLU A 194 7.67 8.70 5.76
N GLY A 195 7.45 7.38 5.78
CA GLY A 195 7.75 6.47 4.69
C GLY A 195 7.00 6.83 3.39
N SER A 196 5.68 7.08 3.47
CA SER A 196 4.90 7.55 2.30
C SER A 196 5.45 8.84 1.69
N ARG A 197 5.84 9.80 2.53
CA ARG A 197 6.47 11.06 2.12
C ARG A 197 7.86 10.84 1.51
N ALA A 198 8.68 9.97 2.09
CA ALA A 198 10.02 9.66 1.59
C ALA A 198 9.99 8.95 0.22
N VAL A 199 9.09 7.97 0.04
CA VAL A 199 8.94 7.25 -1.24
C VAL A 199 8.39 8.18 -2.33
N ALA A 200 7.45 9.07 -2.01
CA ALA A 200 6.97 10.08 -2.96
C ALA A 200 8.09 11.07 -3.36
N ALA A 201 8.86 11.56 -2.38
CA ALA A 201 10.02 12.42 -2.66
C ALA A 201 11.08 11.72 -3.53
N ALA A 202 11.30 10.41 -3.34
CA ALA A 202 12.24 9.61 -4.13
C ALA A 202 11.81 9.38 -5.59
N MET A 203 10.53 9.59 -5.94
CA MET A 203 10.03 9.51 -7.32
C MET A 203 10.09 10.86 -8.07
N ALA A 204 10.23 11.98 -7.33
CA ALA A 204 10.29 13.33 -7.89
C ALA A 204 11.59 13.58 -8.65
N GLU A 205 11.54 14.42 -9.69
CA GLU A 205 12.78 14.92 -10.29
C GLU A 205 13.52 15.85 -9.31
N PRO A 206 14.86 15.78 -9.21
CA PRO A 206 15.62 16.79 -8.49
C PRO A 206 15.38 18.17 -9.10
N GLU A 207 15.09 19.19 -8.29
CA GLU A 207 14.86 20.56 -8.81
C GLU A 207 16.10 21.16 -9.50
N ASP A 208 17.30 20.67 -9.14
CA ASP A 208 18.59 21.01 -9.77
C ASP A 208 18.95 20.09 -10.96
N ALA A 209 18.06 19.18 -11.40
CA ALA A 209 18.29 18.37 -12.58
C ALA A 209 18.30 19.27 -13.82
N ALA A 210 19.49 19.52 -14.37
CA ALA A 210 19.63 20.25 -15.62
C ALA A 210 18.81 19.55 -16.73
N PRO A 211 18.06 20.30 -17.56
CA PRO A 211 17.37 19.71 -18.69
C PRO A 211 18.40 19.01 -19.58
N ALA A 212 18.02 17.87 -20.17
CA ALA A 212 18.90 17.11 -21.05
C ALA A 212 19.17 17.91 -22.34
N GLU A 213 20.25 18.70 -22.34
CA GLU A 213 20.68 19.50 -23.48
C GLU A 213 20.95 18.60 -24.70
N ASP A 214 20.53 19.06 -25.88
CA ASP A 214 20.40 18.24 -27.10
C ASP A 214 21.63 17.38 -27.45
N GLY A 215 21.49 16.07 -27.20
CA GLY A 215 21.98 15.03 -28.12
C GLY A 215 23.48 14.97 -28.42
N GLY A 216 24.35 15.31 -27.47
CA GLY A 216 25.78 14.99 -27.58
C GLY A 216 26.01 13.47 -27.59
N GLU A 217 26.75 12.94 -28.58
CA GLU A 217 26.95 11.49 -28.77
C GLU A 217 27.67 10.77 -27.60
N ASP A 218 28.33 11.53 -26.71
CA ASP A 218 29.01 11.06 -25.50
C ASP A 218 28.33 11.50 -24.18
N ALA A 219 27.08 11.97 -24.21
CA ALA A 219 26.37 12.37 -23.00
C ALA A 219 25.99 11.13 -22.16
N GLU A 220 26.61 10.98 -20.98
CA GLU A 220 26.07 10.07 -19.95
C GLU A 220 24.65 10.55 -19.60
N ALA A 221 23.66 9.70 -19.87
CA ALA A 221 22.27 10.00 -19.53
C ALA A 221 22.19 10.27 -18.01
N ALA A 222 21.58 11.40 -17.65
CA ALA A 222 21.38 11.76 -16.24
C ALA A 222 20.70 10.59 -15.50
N PRO A 223 21.08 10.30 -14.23
CA PRO A 223 20.51 9.17 -13.49
C PRO A 223 19.00 9.33 -13.41
N THR A 224 18.28 8.47 -14.13
CA THR A 224 16.85 8.58 -14.28
C THR A 224 16.16 8.14 -12.99
N THR A 225 15.55 9.10 -12.29
CA THR A 225 14.81 8.84 -11.06
C THR A 225 13.75 7.75 -11.27
N GLY A 226 13.69 6.78 -10.37
CA GLY A 226 12.77 5.66 -10.47
C GLY A 226 11.29 6.05 -10.56
N PHE A 227 10.47 5.13 -11.07
CA PHE A 227 9.01 5.29 -11.08
C PHE A 227 8.27 3.94 -11.04
N VAL A 228 6.94 3.97 -10.94
CA VAL A 228 6.10 2.76 -10.91
C VAL A 228 6.11 2.03 -12.26
N VAL A 229 6.18 0.70 -12.23
CA VAL A 229 6.07 -0.17 -13.40
C VAL A 229 4.63 -0.69 -13.48
N PRO A 230 3.94 -0.71 -14.64
CA PRO A 230 2.63 -1.34 -14.75
C PRO A 230 2.67 -2.86 -14.47
N PRO A 231 1.57 -3.48 -13.99
CA PRO A 231 1.41 -4.94 -13.90
C PRO A 231 1.84 -5.71 -15.16
N SER A 232 1.39 -5.26 -16.34
CA SER A 232 1.80 -5.78 -17.65
C SER A 232 2.37 -4.70 -18.56
N GLY A 233 3.27 -5.09 -19.45
CA GLY A 233 3.82 -4.26 -20.53
C GLY A 233 3.08 -4.42 -21.86
N GLU A 234 1.77 -4.66 -21.83
CA GLU A 234 0.93 -4.79 -23.03
C GLU A 234 0.41 -3.42 -23.51
N ASP A 235 -0.10 -3.32 -24.75
CA ASP A 235 -0.69 -2.06 -25.26
C ASP A 235 -2.00 -1.73 -24.52
N PRO A 236 -2.22 -0.45 -24.12
CA PRO A 236 -1.41 0.75 -24.40
C PRO A 236 -0.28 1.05 -23.40
N PHE A 237 -0.12 0.27 -22.34
CA PHE A 237 0.81 0.55 -21.23
C PHE A 237 2.29 0.42 -21.60
N ASN A 238 2.62 -0.25 -22.69
CA ASN A 238 3.94 -0.21 -23.32
C ASN A 238 4.34 1.19 -23.86
N ARG A 239 3.38 2.08 -24.13
CA ARG A 239 3.58 3.46 -24.62
C ARG A 239 3.38 4.53 -23.54
N LEU A 240 3.29 4.10 -22.28
CA LEU A 240 3.19 4.99 -21.13
C LEU A 240 4.49 5.80 -20.99
N GLY A 241 4.39 7.11 -20.84
CA GLY A 241 5.52 8.05 -20.81
C GLY A 241 6.09 8.46 -22.19
N GLU A 242 5.66 7.87 -23.30
CA GLU A 242 6.05 8.34 -24.65
C GLU A 242 5.35 9.66 -25.01
N GLY A 243 4.11 9.84 -24.53
CA GLY A 243 3.31 11.04 -24.69
C GLY A 243 3.20 11.86 -23.40
N TYR A 244 2.65 13.07 -23.50
CA TYR A 244 2.39 13.90 -22.34
C TYR A 244 1.43 13.20 -21.39
N SER A 245 1.94 12.94 -20.19
CA SER A 245 1.29 12.19 -19.13
C SER A 245 1.61 12.83 -17.79
N ALA A 246 0.72 12.68 -16.81
CA ALA A 246 0.89 13.28 -15.49
C ALA A 246 0.56 12.28 -14.40
N ALA A 247 1.18 12.43 -13.23
CA ALA A 247 0.96 11.56 -12.09
C ALA A 247 0.91 12.31 -10.75
N ASP A 248 -0.02 11.88 -9.89
CA ASP A 248 -0.17 12.36 -8.52
C ASP A 248 0.26 11.25 -7.54
N ALA A 249 1.13 11.59 -6.59
CA ALA A 249 1.51 10.75 -5.47
C ALA A 249 0.78 11.22 -4.20
N ILE A 250 -0.25 10.47 -3.84
CA ILE A 250 -1.26 10.78 -2.86
C ILE A 250 -0.94 10.06 -1.54
N ILE A 251 -0.29 10.77 -0.63
CA ILE A 251 0.00 10.31 0.74
C ILE A 251 -1.34 10.13 1.45
N SER A 252 -1.63 8.91 1.88
CA SER A 252 -2.95 8.44 2.34
C SER A 252 -2.82 7.63 3.65
N GLY A 253 -2.05 8.15 4.60
CA GLY A 253 -1.50 7.43 5.73
C GLY A 253 -0.12 6.85 5.42
N HIS A 254 0.20 5.73 6.07
CA HIS A 254 1.26 4.80 5.69
C HIS A 254 1.00 4.08 4.35
N TYR A 255 -0.12 4.40 3.69
CA TYR A 255 -0.33 4.10 2.28
C TYR A 255 0.13 5.25 1.40
N LEU A 256 1.05 4.97 0.47
CA LEU A 256 1.29 5.85 -0.66
C LEU A 256 0.50 5.34 -1.87
N VAL A 257 -0.45 6.13 -2.37
CA VAL A 257 -1.18 5.84 -3.62
C VAL A 257 -0.58 6.67 -4.74
N VAL A 258 -0.15 6.06 -5.84
CA VAL A 258 0.34 6.76 -7.04
C VAL A 258 -0.63 6.52 -8.19
N VAL A 259 -1.12 7.57 -8.83
CA VAL A 259 -1.95 7.47 -10.05
C VAL A 259 -1.29 8.22 -11.20
N TRP A 260 -1.20 7.60 -12.37
CA TRP A 260 -0.53 8.15 -13.56
C TRP A 260 -1.43 7.95 -14.78
N VAL A 261 -1.70 9.01 -15.55
CA VAL A 261 -2.60 8.98 -16.70
C VAL A 261 -1.97 9.60 -17.95
N GLN A 262 -2.31 9.06 -19.13
CA GLN A 262 -1.90 9.54 -20.45
C GLN A 262 -3.10 9.50 -21.42
N PRO A 263 -3.28 10.49 -22.31
CA PRO A 263 -4.27 10.41 -23.38
C PRO A 263 -3.93 9.30 -24.38
N THR A 264 -4.92 8.57 -24.86
CA THR A 264 -4.73 7.45 -25.81
C THR A 264 -4.07 7.85 -27.13
N GLY A 265 -4.20 9.12 -27.52
CA GLY A 265 -3.60 9.72 -28.72
C GLY A 265 -2.50 10.75 -28.46
N SER A 266 -1.85 10.76 -27.28
CA SER A 266 -0.67 11.62 -27.07
C SER A 266 0.60 10.90 -27.52
N GLU A 267 1.32 11.52 -28.48
CA GLU A 267 2.54 10.99 -29.11
C GLU A 267 3.80 11.82 -28.80
N SER A 268 3.69 12.83 -27.92
CA SER A 268 4.83 13.67 -27.48
C SER A 268 4.61 14.26 -26.09
N VAL A 269 5.68 14.31 -25.29
CA VAL A 269 5.72 14.95 -23.96
C VAL A 269 5.58 16.47 -24.01
N ASP A 270 5.74 17.11 -25.18
CA ASP A 270 5.57 18.56 -25.31
C ASP A 270 4.12 19.00 -25.55
N GLU A 271 3.24 18.09 -25.99
CA GLU A 271 1.83 18.37 -26.24
C GLU A 271 1.02 18.38 -24.93
N ARG A 272 1.28 19.40 -24.11
CA ARG A 272 0.71 19.59 -22.78
C ARG A 272 -0.80 19.78 -22.84
N VAL A 273 -1.55 18.85 -22.27
CA VAL A 273 -3.01 18.91 -22.08
C VAL A 273 -3.38 18.96 -20.60
N SER A 274 -4.62 19.32 -20.27
CA SER A 274 -5.10 19.26 -18.87
C SER A 274 -5.44 17.82 -18.48
N LEU A 275 -4.74 17.28 -17.49
CA LEU A 275 -4.96 15.92 -16.96
C LEU A 275 -5.59 15.90 -15.57
N SER A 276 -6.01 17.05 -15.03
CA SER A 276 -6.60 17.13 -13.68
C SER A 276 -7.88 16.29 -13.53
N SER A 277 -8.76 16.26 -14.56
CA SER A 277 -9.98 15.44 -14.51
C SER A 277 -9.71 13.93 -14.51
N PRO A 278 -8.90 13.36 -15.43
CA PRO A 278 -8.57 11.94 -15.38
C PRO A 278 -7.72 11.55 -14.16
N LEU A 279 -6.84 12.44 -13.65
CA LEU A 279 -6.14 12.21 -12.38
C LEU A 279 -7.12 12.12 -11.20
N VAL A 280 -8.01 13.10 -11.03
CA VAL A 280 -9.04 13.09 -9.97
C VAL A 280 -9.99 11.89 -10.10
N ALA A 281 -10.29 11.46 -11.32
CA ALA A 281 -11.09 10.25 -11.55
C ALA A 281 -10.36 8.97 -11.12
N LEU A 282 -9.12 8.76 -11.57
CA LEU A 282 -8.34 7.57 -11.22
C LEU A 282 -7.90 7.57 -9.74
N ALA A 283 -7.74 8.74 -9.12
CA ALA A 283 -7.47 8.92 -7.70
C ALA A 283 -8.58 8.36 -6.78
N ASN A 284 -9.77 8.05 -7.31
CA ASN A 284 -10.78 7.28 -6.59
C ASN A 284 -10.33 5.83 -6.31
N PHE A 285 -9.24 5.31 -6.90
CA PHE A 285 -8.65 4.01 -6.55
C PHE A 285 -8.37 3.86 -5.03
N ARG A 286 -8.14 4.96 -4.29
CA ARG A 286 -7.97 4.96 -2.82
C ARG A 286 -9.26 4.79 -2.01
N ASP A 287 -10.42 4.64 -2.66
CA ASP A 287 -11.73 4.41 -2.03
C ASP A 287 -11.71 3.36 -0.89
N PRO A 288 -11.01 2.22 -1.00
CA PRO A 288 -10.94 1.25 0.08
C PRO A 288 -10.24 1.79 1.33
N LEU A 289 -9.19 2.62 1.15
CA LEU A 289 -8.48 3.27 2.24
C LEU A 289 -9.36 4.34 2.94
N TYR A 290 -10.21 5.04 2.18
CA TYR A 290 -11.21 5.93 2.77
C TYR A 290 -12.18 5.15 3.68
N ARG A 291 -12.66 3.98 3.24
CA ARG A 291 -13.51 3.09 4.08
C ARG A 291 -12.77 2.61 5.32
N ARG A 292 -11.48 2.23 5.21
CA ARG A 292 -10.63 1.85 6.36
C ARG A 292 -10.52 2.94 7.42
N MET A 293 -10.35 4.19 6.99
CA MET A 293 -10.33 5.38 7.85
C MET A 293 -11.68 5.64 8.51
N VAL A 294 -12.80 5.51 7.78
CA VAL A 294 -14.14 5.70 8.35
C VAL A 294 -14.40 4.67 9.46
N ASN A 295 -14.15 3.39 9.19
CA ASN A 295 -14.37 2.32 10.16
C ASN A 295 -13.58 2.55 11.46
N LEU A 296 -12.30 2.95 11.38
CA LEU A 296 -11.47 3.20 12.56
C LEU A 296 -12.03 4.33 13.44
N ARG A 297 -12.57 5.41 12.85
CA ARG A 297 -13.22 6.49 13.61
C ARG A 297 -14.52 6.05 14.28
N GLU A 298 -15.23 5.08 13.72
CA GLU A 298 -16.44 4.51 14.34
C GLU A 298 -16.07 3.61 15.52
N ASP A 299 -14.97 2.84 15.41
CA ASP A 299 -14.41 2.03 16.50
C ASP A 299 -13.92 2.93 17.66
N GLU A 300 -13.10 3.96 17.39
CA GLU A 300 -12.64 4.95 18.38
C GLU A 300 -13.81 5.66 19.09
N GLY A 301 -14.88 5.98 18.36
CA GLY A 301 -16.07 6.61 18.91
C GLY A 301 -16.87 5.70 19.86
N THR A 302 -16.69 4.39 19.78
CA THR A 302 -17.50 3.40 20.51
C THR A 302 -16.93 3.07 21.89
N GLU A 303 -15.59 3.05 22.04
CA GLU A 303 -14.93 2.79 23.34
C GLU A 303 -15.18 3.89 24.39
N GLY A 304 -15.69 5.07 23.99
CA GLY A 304 -15.98 6.19 24.88
C GLY A 304 -17.23 6.06 25.76
N THR A 305 -18.04 5.00 25.63
CA THR A 305 -19.40 4.94 26.21
C THR A 305 -19.72 3.80 27.19
N ASP A 306 -18.71 3.17 27.83
CA ASP A 306 -18.96 2.24 28.96
C ASP A 306 -19.24 2.98 30.29
N GLY A 307 -20.19 3.92 30.23
CA GLY A 307 -20.64 4.77 31.34
C GLY A 307 -21.96 4.26 31.93
N THR A 308 -21.88 3.52 33.04
CA THR A 308 -22.99 2.79 33.67
C THR A 308 -24.29 3.61 33.82
N THR A 309 -25.40 3.08 33.27
CA THR A 309 -26.75 3.32 33.80
C THR A 309 -27.58 2.04 33.66
N GLU A 310 -27.91 1.40 34.79
CA GLU A 310 -28.83 0.26 34.80
C GLU A 310 -30.25 0.74 34.49
N GLY A 311 -30.77 0.35 33.32
CA GLY A 311 -32.09 0.75 32.81
C GLY A 311 -32.96 -0.44 32.43
N THR A 312 -33.44 -1.22 33.41
CA THR A 312 -34.35 -2.35 33.15
C THR A 312 -35.71 -1.87 32.60
N GLY A 313 -35.99 -2.17 31.33
CA GLY A 313 -37.27 -1.87 30.66
C GLY A 313 -37.67 -2.98 29.69
N THR A 314 -38.84 -3.60 29.91
CA THR A 314 -39.20 -4.89 29.31
C THR A 314 -40.41 -4.80 28.35
N THR A 315 -40.18 -5.19 27.09
CA THR A 315 -41.12 -5.67 26.04
C THR A 315 -42.27 -4.82 25.50
N ASP A 316 -42.38 -4.90 24.17
CA ASP A 316 -43.58 -5.03 23.32
C ASP A 316 -44.65 -3.92 23.22
N GLY A 317 -45.01 -3.59 21.97
CA GLY A 317 -46.10 -2.66 21.67
C GLY A 317 -46.31 -2.33 20.18
N THR A 318 -46.68 -3.30 19.34
CA THR A 318 -47.14 -3.00 17.97
C THR A 318 -48.50 -2.27 18.03
N GLY A 319 -48.54 -1.00 17.59
CA GLY A 319 -49.77 -0.20 17.63
C GLY A 319 -49.86 0.84 16.52
N THR A 320 -50.68 0.57 15.51
CA THR A 320 -51.11 1.58 14.52
C THR A 320 -52.25 2.41 15.10
N THR A 321 -52.11 3.73 15.15
CA THR A 321 -53.25 4.64 15.36
C THR A 321 -53.06 5.96 14.61
N GLU A 322 -54.09 6.40 13.90
CA GLU A 322 -54.14 7.75 13.33
C GLU A 322 -54.61 8.78 14.37
N GLY A 323 -53.95 9.95 14.38
CA GLY A 323 -54.64 11.23 14.52
C GLY A 323 -54.89 11.81 15.92
N THR A 324 -55.05 13.14 15.90
CA THR A 324 -55.55 14.05 16.96
C THR A 324 -54.51 14.63 17.92
N VAL A 325 -54.33 15.95 17.82
CA VAL A 325 -53.58 16.82 18.74
C VAL A 325 -54.47 17.16 19.96
N PRO A 326 -53.91 17.23 21.17
CA PRO A 326 -54.07 18.49 21.90
C PRO A 326 -52.80 18.97 22.66
N ASP A 327 -52.56 20.27 22.51
CA ASP A 327 -52.09 21.27 23.49
C ASP A 327 -51.53 20.80 24.86
N GLY A 328 -50.35 21.32 25.25
CA GLY A 328 -49.69 20.96 26.51
C GLY A 328 -48.30 21.59 26.75
N THR A 329 -48.28 22.80 27.32
CA THR A 329 -47.09 23.60 27.67
C THR A 329 -46.00 22.89 28.49
N THR A 330 -44.73 23.13 28.15
CA THR A 330 -43.60 23.17 29.11
C THR A 330 -42.66 24.35 28.79
N ASP A 331 -42.22 25.06 29.83
CA ASP A 331 -41.28 26.19 29.71
C ASP A 331 -39.81 25.73 29.60
N GLY A 332 -39.01 26.43 28.80
CA GLY A 332 -37.58 26.19 28.64
C GLY A 332 -36.82 27.41 28.11
N THR A 333 -36.28 28.24 29.01
CA THR A 333 -35.68 29.54 28.66
C THR A 333 -34.22 29.38 28.22
N GLY A 334 -33.87 29.83 27.01
CA GLY A 334 -32.48 29.88 26.52
C GLY A 334 -32.31 30.89 25.38
N THR A 335 -31.35 31.81 25.51
CA THR A 335 -31.18 32.98 24.63
C THR A 335 -30.12 32.76 23.55
N THR A 336 -30.45 33.06 22.29
CA THR A 336 -29.50 33.54 21.27
C THR A 336 -30.16 34.60 20.39
N ASP A 337 -29.67 35.84 20.44
CA ASP A 337 -30.02 36.88 19.46
C ASP A 337 -29.21 36.67 18.16
N GLY A 338 -29.85 36.82 16.99
CA GLY A 338 -29.19 36.60 15.69
C GLY A 338 -30.06 36.98 14.49
N THR A 339 -29.96 38.22 14.03
CA THR A 339 -30.75 38.78 12.91
C THR A 339 -30.16 38.44 11.54
N GLY A 340 -30.98 37.98 10.58
CA GLY A 340 -30.55 37.80 9.18
C GLY A 340 -31.67 37.37 8.23
N THR A 341 -32.07 38.25 7.30
CA THR A 341 -33.16 38.04 6.33
C THR A 341 -32.62 37.80 4.91
N THR A 342 -33.17 36.82 4.17
CA THR A 342 -33.57 36.98 2.75
C THR A 342 -34.45 35.83 2.26
N ASP A 343 -35.61 36.15 1.69
CA ASP A 343 -36.38 35.27 0.79
C ASP A 343 -35.75 35.22 -0.61
N GLY A 344 -35.98 34.13 -1.38
CA GLY A 344 -35.30 33.97 -2.69
C GLY A 344 -35.81 32.90 -3.66
N THR A 345 -37.06 32.43 -3.57
CA THR A 345 -37.56 31.34 -4.45
C THR A 345 -37.90 31.85 -5.86
N GLY A 346 -36.95 31.72 -6.80
CA GLY A 346 -37.12 32.10 -8.21
C GLY A 346 -37.26 30.90 -9.16
N THR A 347 -38.50 30.50 -9.47
CA THR A 347 -38.78 29.45 -10.48
C THR A 347 -39.05 30.06 -11.86
N THR A 348 -38.20 29.79 -12.85
CA THR A 348 -38.44 30.17 -14.25
C THR A 348 -38.41 28.95 -15.18
N GLY A 349 -39.58 28.40 -15.48
CA GLY A 349 -39.77 27.50 -16.62
C GLY A 349 -40.19 28.30 -17.86
N GLY A 350 -39.54 28.06 -19.01
CA GLY A 350 -39.78 28.81 -20.24
C GLY A 350 -39.72 27.95 -21.50
N THR A 351 -40.84 27.33 -21.87
CA THR A 351 -41.01 26.65 -23.16
C THR A 351 -41.42 27.64 -24.24
N GLY A 352 -40.51 27.92 -25.18
CA GLY A 352 -40.79 28.76 -26.35
C GLY A 352 -41.26 27.94 -27.55
N THR A 353 -42.55 28.01 -27.90
CA THR A 353 -43.11 27.43 -29.13
C THR A 353 -43.23 28.50 -30.21
N THR A 354 -42.62 28.27 -31.38
CA THR A 354 -42.77 29.15 -32.55
C THR A 354 -44.14 28.97 -33.21
N GLY A 355 -44.89 30.05 -33.38
CA GLY A 355 -46.10 30.12 -34.20
C GLY A 355 -45.91 31.13 -35.34
N THR A 356 -46.46 30.81 -36.52
CA THR A 356 -46.32 31.57 -37.76
C THR A 356 -47.67 32.17 -38.17
N GLU A 357 -47.61 33.19 -39.04
CA GLU A 357 -48.72 33.92 -39.71
C GLU A 357 -49.40 35.04 -38.90
#